data_AF-A0A369BE31-F1
#
_entry.id   AF-A0A369BE31-F1
#
_cell.length_a   1.000
_cell.length_b   1.000
_cell.length_c   1.000
_cell.angle_alpha   90.00
_cell.angle_beta   90.00
_cell.angle_gamma   90.00
#
_symmetry.space_group_name_H-M   'P 1'
#
loop_
_entity.id
_entity.type
_entity.pdbx_description
1 polymer ?
#
loop_
_entity_poly.entity_id
_entity_poly.type
_entity_poly.pdbx_seq_one_letter_code
_entity_poly.pdbx_strand_id
1 'polypeptide(L)'
;MKKKWCIPSIMLLILALTGCGKLATEATEVPVITFDGTEITLGKSKLSELNGAGFTQVDSEYGFKGDSLEGMTFSPDLYYFTKGEEQQYAGLALLNEAREQKPIEECSIYRVSYDMNLPNTSIVYPDILINNVNYRGYSLDQVKETMEGKKIRSEDKRFIMYDDGEYKYTFDFGDDGTVVSINLEKDFPKYFPQP
;
A
#
# COMPACT_ATOMS: atom_id res chain seq x y z
N MET A 1 -32.80 -42.83 47.32
CA MET A 1 -33.61 -43.56 46.31
C MET A 1 -34.51 -42.56 45.59
N LYS A 2 -34.39 -42.51 44.24
CA LYS A 2 -35.40 -42.16 43.20
C LYS A 2 -36.08 -40.77 43.28
N LYS A 3 -35.62 -39.77 42.49
CA LYS A 3 -36.05 -39.38 41.11
C LYS A 3 -37.52 -38.94 40.96
N LYS A 4 -37.71 -37.71 40.44
CA LYS A 4 -38.65 -37.23 39.38
C LYS A 4 -38.55 -35.68 39.37
N TRP A 5 -37.74 -35.03 38.54
CA TRP A 5 -37.90 -34.72 37.10
C TRP A 5 -39.16 -33.92 36.78
N CYS A 6 -39.01 -32.59 36.70
CA CYS A 6 -39.91 -31.68 36.00
C CYS A 6 -39.03 -30.68 35.22
N ILE A 7 -38.99 -30.88 33.89
CA ILE A 7 -38.53 -29.89 32.92
C ILE A 7 -39.74 -29.03 32.58
N PRO A 8 -39.61 -27.69 32.56
CA PRO A 8 -40.43 -26.89 31.66
C PRO A 8 -39.54 -26.30 30.57
N SER A 9 -39.86 -26.67 29.33
CA SER A 9 -39.47 -25.97 28.12
C SER A 9 -39.87 -24.50 28.22
N ILE A 10 -38.89 -23.60 28.23
CA ILE A 10 -39.13 -22.17 28.00
C ILE A 10 -38.61 -21.84 26.60
N MET A 11 -39.59 -21.41 25.82
CA MET A 11 -39.60 -21.09 24.41
C MET A 11 -38.83 -19.79 24.14
N LEU A 12 -38.13 -19.80 23.01
CA LEU A 12 -37.53 -18.71 22.25
C LEU A 12 -38.15 -17.31 22.49
N LEU A 13 -37.30 -16.33 22.82
CA LEU A 13 -37.48 -14.94 22.37
C LEU A 13 -36.11 -14.27 22.23
N ILE A 14 -35.44 -14.51 21.10
CA ILE A 14 -34.27 -13.74 20.69
C ILE A 14 -34.82 -12.43 20.12
N LEU A 15 -34.89 -11.40 20.96
CA LEU A 15 -35.08 -10.03 20.52
C LEU A 15 -33.78 -9.58 19.85
N ALA A 16 -33.78 -9.60 18.52
CA ALA A 16 -32.80 -8.93 17.69
C ALA A 16 -32.91 -7.42 17.90
N LEU A 17 -32.10 -6.87 18.80
CA LEU A 17 -31.73 -5.47 18.77
C LEU A 17 -30.55 -5.31 17.79
N THR A 18 -30.83 -5.43 16.49
CA THR A 18 -29.97 -4.86 15.46
C THR A 18 -30.16 -3.35 15.49
N GLY A 19 -29.52 -2.73 16.47
CA GLY A 19 -29.48 -1.29 16.70
C GLY A 19 -28.06 -0.86 17.03
N CYS A 20 -27.05 -1.42 16.37
CA CYS A 20 -25.76 -0.75 16.29
C CYS A 20 -25.96 0.47 15.39
N GLY A 21 -26.25 1.61 16.01
CA GLY A 21 -26.02 2.88 15.36
C GLY A 21 -24.63 2.87 14.78
N LYS A 22 -24.53 3.09 13.47
CA LYS A 22 -23.29 3.46 12.80
C LYS A 22 -22.83 4.80 13.38
N LEU A 23 -22.18 4.76 14.54
CA LEU A 23 -21.09 5.66 14.84
C LEU A 23 -19.87 5.04 14.16
N ALA A 24 -19.83 5.16 12.83
CA ALA A 24 -18.60 4.96 12.09
C ALA A 24 -17.70 6.15 12.46
N THR A 25 -16.92 6.00 13.52
CA THR A 25 -15.60 6.63 13.53
C THR A 25 -14.92 6.08 12.29
N GLU A 26 -14.69 6.94 11.29
CA GLU A 26 -13.99 6.60 10.05
C GLU A 26 -12.62 6.02 10.44
N ALA A 27 -12.56 4.69 10.57
CA ALA A 27 -11.33 3.98 10.83
C ALA A 27 -10.59 3.98 9.49
N THR A 28 -9.52 4.77 9.41
CA THR A 28 -8.59 4.71 8.28
C THR A 28 -8.17 3.27 8.07
N GLU A 29 -8.42 2.75 6.86
CA GLU A 29 -7.97 1.41 6.49
C GLU A 29 -6.49 1.48 6.14
N VAL A 30 -5.68 0.69 6.83
CA VAL A 30 -4.25 0.57 6.51
C VAL A 30 -4.13 -0.18 5.17
N PRO A 31 -3.58 0.43 4.11
CA PRO A 31 -3.43 -0.24 2.84
C PRO A 31 -2.47 -1.41 2.94
N VAL A 32 -2.86 -2.52 2.32
CA VAL A 32 -2.01 -3.69 2.10
C VAL A 32 -1.68 -3.77 0.63
N ILE A 33 -0.39 -3.78 0.32
CA ILE A 33 0.13 -3.89 -1.04
C ILE A 33 0.69 -5.30 -1.20
N THR A 34 0.29 -6.03 -2.23
CA THR A 34 0.77 -7.39 -2.46
C THR A 34 1.60 -7.47 -3.75
N PHE A 35 2.84 -7.92 -3.62
CA PHE A 35 3.74 -8.25 -4.73
C PHE A 35 4.02 -9.74 -4.75
N ASP A 36 3.56 -10.46 -5.77
CA ASP A 36 3.79 -11.91 -5.92
C ASP A 36 3.53 -12.70 -4.62
N GLY A 37 2.37 -12.45 -4.01
CA GLY A 37 1.95 -13.06 -2.73
C GLY A 37 2.64 -12.52 -1.47
N THR A 38 3.58 -11.57 -1.61
CA THR A 38 4.25 -10.92 -0.48
C THR A 38 3.54 -9.63 -0.11
N GLU A 39 3.04 -9.52 1.11
CA GLU A 39 2.34 -8.34 1.61
C GLU A 39 3.32 -7.29 2.15
N ILE A 40 3.02 -6.03 1.85
CA ILE A 40 3.69 -4.84 2.36
C ILE A 40 2.67 -3.95 3.04
N THR A 41 3.04 -3.47 4.23
CA THR A 41 2.35 -2.40 4.93
C THR A 41 3.26 -1.19 5.06
N LEU A 42 2.85 -0.05 4.52
CA LEU A 42 3.65 1.17 4.58
C LEU A 42 3.90 1.64 6.02
N GLY A 43 5.13 2.05 6.30
CA GLY A 43 5.64 2.44 7.62
C GLY A 43 5.95 1.26 8.55
N LYS A 44 5.66 0.01 8.16
CA LYS A 44 5.92 -1.18 8.98
C LYS A 44 6.86 -2.16 8.31
N SER A 45 6.55 -2.51 7.06
CA SER A 45 7.36 -3.47 6.31
C SER A 45 8.73 -2.92 6.01
N LYS A 46 9.73 -3.80 6.11
CA LYS A 46 11.14 -3.47 5.89
C LYS A 46 11.63 -4.02 4.58
N LEU A 47 12.67 -3.40 4.04
CA LEU A 47 13.29 -3.89 2.81
C LEU A 47 13.87 -5.32 2.99
N SER A 48 14.41 -5.66 4.16
CA SER A 48 14.87 -7.02 4.48
C SER A 48 13.80 -8.11 4.31
N GLU A 49 12.52 -7.79 4.52
CA GLU A 49 11.42 -8.75 4.37
C GLU A 49 11.21 -9.09 2.89
N LEU A 50 11.32 -8.09 2.00
CA LEU A 50 11.27 -8.30 0.55
C LEU A 50 12.48 -9.08 0.05
N ASN A 51 13.68 -8.77 0.56
CA ASN A 51 14.88 -9.52 0.24
C ASN A 51 14.73 -11.01 0.64
N GLY A 52 14.14 -11.27 1.82
CA GLY A 52 13.81 -12.61 2.28
C GLY A 52 12.78 -13.35 1.41
N ALA A 53 11.90 -12.61 0.73
CA ALA A 53 10.93 -13.14 -0.25
C ALA A 53 11.50 -13.32 -1.66
N GLY A 54 12.81 -13.06 -1.85
CA GLY A 54 13.52 -13.25 -3.12
C GLY A 54 13.50 -12.05 -4.05
N PHE A 55 13.04 -10.88 -3.58
CA PHE A 55 13.19 -9.64 -4.33
C PHE A 55 14.62 -9.11 -4.22
N THR A 56 15.12 -8.53 -5.30
CA THR A 56 16.47 -7.94 -5.36
C THR A 56 16.44 -6.57 -6.00
N GLN A 57 17.37 -5.71 -5.62
CA GLN A 57 17.52 -4.41 -6.27
C GLN A 57 17.76 -4.55 -7.77
N VAL A 58 17.17 -3.66 -8.55
CA VAL A 58 17.55 -3.40 -9.95
C VAL A 58 18.52 -2.23 -9.96
N ASP A 59 19.67 -2.41 -10.61
CA ASP A 59 20.56 -1.28 -10.87
C ASP A 59 19.89 -0.35 -11.88
N SER A 60 19.47 0.81 -11.39
CA SER A 60 18.86 1.87 -12.18
C SER A 60 19.74 3.11 -12.05
N GLU A 61 19.98 3.80 -13.17
CA GLU A 61 20.69 5.08 -13.18
C GLU A 61 20.03 6.11 -12.25
N TYR A 62 18.70 6.05 -12.13
CA TYR A 62 17.86 6.93 -11.31
C TYR A 62 17.40 6.28 -10.00
N GLY A 63 17.92 5.10 -9.67
CA GLY A 63 17.59 4.38 -8.45
C GLY A 63 18.48 4.79 -7.28
N PHE A 64 17.97 4.65 -6.06
CA PHE A 64 18.76 4.87 -4.85
C PHE A 64 19.91 3.85 -4.75
N LYS A 65 21.16 4.32 -4.66
CA LYS A 65 22.37 3.46 -4.63
C LYS A 65 23.06 3.37 -3.27
N GLY A 66 22.50 3.99 -2.23
CA GLY A 66 23.08 3.94 -0.88
C GLY A 66 22.84 2.58 -0.22
N ASP A 67 23.71 2.23 0.73
CA ASP A 67 23.59 1.04 1.59
C ASP A 67 22.94 1.36 2.96
N SER A 68 22.75 2.65 3.25
CA SER A 68 22.29 3.13 4.53
C SER A 68 21.55 4.47 4.39
N LEU A 69 20.76 4.78 5.43
CA LEU A 69 20.07 6.05 5.58
C LEU A 69 20.46 6.67 6.92
N GLU A 70 20.79 7.96 6.90
CA GLU A 70 20.99 8.77 8.11
C GLU A 70 19.76 8.73 9.02
N GLY A 71 19.97 9.06 10.30
CA GLY A 71 18.86 9.14 11.24
C GLY A 71 17.83 10.19 10.85
N MET A 72 16.56 9.90 11.08
CA MET A 72 15.42 10.78 10.82
C MET A 72 15.33 11.23 9.35
N THR A 73 15.79 10.42 8.40
CA THR A 73 15.81 10.76 6.97
C THR A 73 15.01 9.77 6.12
N PHE A 74 14.83 10.11 4.85
CA PHE A 74 14.23 9.25 3.83
C PHE A 74 15.13 9.14 2.61
N SER A 75 14.91 8.12 1.78
CA SER A 75 15.67 7.95 0.54
C SER A 75 15.34 9.09 -0.45
N PRO A 76 16.34 9.77 -1.04
CA PRO A 76 16.11 10.83 -2.01
C PRO A 76 15.49 10.30 -3.32
N ASP A 77 15.81 9.05 -3.65
CA ASP A 77 15.35 8.34 -4.85
C ASP A 77 14.62 7.06 -4.48
N LEU A 78 14.02 6.42 -5.49
CA LEU A 78 13.33 5.14 -5.33
C LEU A 78 14.31 3.97 -5.40
N TYR A 79 14.12 2.99 -4.53
CA TYR A 79 14.71 1.67 -4.60
C TYR A 79 13.84 0.79 -5.51
N TYR A 80 14.32 0.52 -6.73
CA TYR A 80 13.63 -0.35 -7.67
C TYR A 80 14.01 -1.81 -7.44
N PHE A 81 13.05 -2.72 -7.54
CA PHE A 81 13.27 -4.13 -7.25
C PHE A 81 12.58 -5.06 -8.26
N THR A 82 13.19 -6.25 -8.41
CA THR A 82 12.75 -7.33 -9.28
C THR A 82 12.63 -8.64 -8.50
N LYS A 83 11.89 -9.60 -9.04
CA LYS A 83 11.95 -11.01 -8.63
C LYS A 83 12.20 -11.86 -9.88
N GLY A 84 13.40 -12.40 -9.99
CA GLY A 84 13.88 -12.99 -11.25
C GLY A 84 14.45 -11.94 -12.21
N GLU A 85 14.77 -12.35 -13.44
CA GLU A 85 15.59 -11.56 -14.36
C GLU A 85 14.80 -10.56 -15.22
N GLU A 86 13.49 -10.76 -15.42
CA GLU A 86 12.68 -9.99 -16.39
C GLU A 86 11.52 -9.18 -15.76
N GLN A 87 11.42 -9.12 -14.43
CA GLN A 87 10.23 -8.63 -13.73
C GLN A 87 10.48 -7.43 -12.80
N GLN A 88 10.30 -6.21 -13.28
CA GLN A 88 10.35 -5.05 -12.39
C GLN A 88 9.00 -4.86 -11.70
N TYR A 89 8.99 -4.84 -10.37
CA TYR A 89 7.75 -4.77 -9.59
C TYR A 89 7.36 -3.34 -9.27
N ALA A 90 8.20 -2.56 -8.58
CA ALA A 90 7.89 -1.17 -8.23
C ALA A 90 9.16 -0.42 -7.77
N GLY A 91 9.04 0.88 -7.59
CA GLY A 91 9.98 1.71 -6.84
C GLY A 91 9.50 1.92 -5.42
N LEU A 92 10.38 1.76 -4.44
CA LEU A 92 10.11 1.95 -3.02
C LEU A 92 10.84 3.19 -2.51
N ALA A 93 10.19 4.01 -1.71
CA ALA A 93 10.91 4.99 -0.90
C ALA A 93 11.04 4.49 0.53
N LEU A 94 12.25 4.65 1.07
CA LEU A 94 12.65 4.11 2.37
C LEU A 94 12.72 5.23 3.40
N LEU A 95 12.40 4.90 4.65
CA LEU A 95 12.35 5.81 5.79
C LEU A 95 13.15 5.23 6.95
N ASN A 96 14.03 6.06 7.53
CA ASN A 96 14.67 5.81 8.80
C ASN A 96 14.12 6.76 9.87
N GLU A 97 13.20 6.28 10.69
CA GLU A 97 12.64 7.04 11.82
C GLU A 97 13.51 6.97 13.09
N ALA A 98 14.61 6.20 13.06
CA ALA A 98 15.55 6.17 14.16
C ALA A 98 16.45 7.42 14.12
N ARG A 99 16.97 7.83 15.27
CA ARG A 99 17.92 8.96 15.35
C ARG A 99 19.32 8.62 14.84
N GLU A 100 19.63 7.35 14.71
CA GLU A 100 20.91 6.82 14.26
C GLU A 100 20.83 6.36 12.81
N GLN A 101 21.96 6.39 12.11
CA GLN A 101 22.09 5.81 10.79
C GLN A 101 21.81 4.30 10.84
N LYS A 102 21.10 3.79 9.82
CA LYS A 102 20.79 2.37 9.70
C LYS A 102 20.99 1.86 8.28
N PRO A 103 21.31 0.56 8.13
CA PRO A 103 21.31 -0.08 6.82
C PRO A 103 19.91 -0.01 6.19
N ILE A 104 19.85 0.09 4.86
CA ILE A 104 18.58 0.26 4.14
C ILE A 104 17.64 -0.94 4.30
N GLU A 105 18.19 -2.13 4.55
CA GLU A 105 17.45 -3.36 4.83
C GLU A 105 16.62 -3.28 6.12
N GLU A 106 17.04 -2.43 7.06
CA GLU A 106 16.32 -2.19 8.32
C GLU A 106 15.31 -1.04 8.25
N CYS A 107 15.37 -0.23 7.18
CA CYS A 107 14.51 0.92 6.98
C CYS A 107 13.09 0.48 6.56
N SER A 108 12.09 1.25 6.98
CA SER A 108 10.70 0.97 6.63
C SER A 108 10.36 1.53 5.25
N ILE A 109 9.45 0.87 4.54
CA ILE A 109 8.95 1.32 3.25
C ILE A 109 7.81 2.30 3.53
N TYR A 110 7.91 3.55 3.10
CA TYR A 110 6.85 4.56 3.33
C TYR A 110 6.08 4.93 2.06
N ARG A 111 6.63 4.63 0.88
CA ARG A 111 5.98 4.89 -0.40
C ARG A 111 6.27 3.77 -1.39
N VAL A 112 5.26 3.43 -2.17
CA VAL A 112 5.34 2.55 -3.33
C VAL A 112 4.92 3.35 -4.56
N SER A 113 5.76 3.33 -5.60
CA SER A 113 5.47 3.87 -6.92
C SER A 113 5.50 2.73 -7.93
N TYR A 114 4.37 2.49 -8.59
CA TYR A 114 4.21 1.40 -9.53
C TYR A 114 3.77 1.92 -10.89
N ASP A 115 4.65 1.77 -11.87
CA ASP A 115 4.37 2.09 -13.27
C ASP A 115 3.92 0.83 -14.00
N MET A 116 2.73 0.88 -14.60
CA MET A 116 2.09 -0.23 -15.30
C MET A 116 2.38 -0.25 -16.80
N ASN A 117 2.83 0.89 -17.34
CA ASN A 117 3.09 1.10 -18.76
C ASN A 117 4.37 1.91 -18.96
N LEU A 118 5.46 1.23 -19.34
CA LEU A 118 6.54 1.85 -20.10
C LEU A 118 6.55 1.26 -21.52
N PRO A 119 6.09 2.00 -22.54
CA PRO A 119 6.19 1.53 -23.91
C PRO A 119 7.66 1.33 -24.29
N ASN A 120 7.95 0.24 -25.01
CA ASN A 120 9.28 -0.13 -25.55
C ASN A 120 10.29 -0.72 -24.57
N THR A 121 9.85 -1.31 -23.45
CA THR A 121 10.73 -2.12 -22.59
C THR A 121 10.40 -3.61 -22.72
N SER A 122 11.41 -4.47 -22.80
CA SER A 122 11.23 -5.93 -22.64
C SER A 122 10.89 -6.34 -21.20
N ILE A 123 10.76 -5.36 -20.30
CA ILE A 123 10.47 -5.53 -18.89
C ILE A 123 8.99 -5.89 -18.73
N VAL A 124 8.72 -7.01 -18.07
CA VAL A 124 7.37 -7.39 -17.65
C VAL A 124 7.09 -6.73 -16.32
N TYR A 125 5.97 -6.01 -16.21
CA TYR A 125 5.47 -5.45 -14.95
C TYR A 125 4.41 -6.40 -14.38
N PRO A 126 4.72 -7.21 -13.36
CA PRO A 126 3.77 -8.15 -12.78
C PRO A 126 2.63 -7.41 -12.10
N ASP A 127 1.47 -8.05 -12.01
CA ASP A 127 0.33 -7.47 -11.30
C ASP A 127 0.66 -7.23 -9.82
N ILE A 128 0.22 -6.08 -9.33
CA ILE A 128 0.26 -5.73 -7.92
C ILE A 128 -1.17 -5.58 -7.43
N LEU A 129 -1.42 -5.95 -6.18
CA LEU A 129 -2.72 -5.75 -5.56
C LEU A 129 -2.61 -4.66 -4.50
N ILE A 130 -3.58 -3.75 -4.47
CA ILE A 130 -3.76 -2.80 -3.37
C ILE A 130 -5.12 -3.10 -2.76
N ASN A 131 -5.12 -3.51 -1.49
CA ASN A 131 -6.31 -4.03 -0.80
C ASN A 131 -7.02 -5.13 -1.61
N ASN A 132 -6.24 -6.09 -2.14
CA ASN A 132 -6.71 -7.18 -3.02
C ASN A 132 -7.30 -6.75 -4.38
N VAL A 133 -7.12 -5.49 -4.79
CA VAL A 133 -7.59 -4.96 -6.08
C VAL A 133 -6.40 -4.80 -7.03
N ASN A 134 -6.51 -5.38 -8.23
CA ASN A 134 -5.64 -5.06 -9.35
C ASN A 134 -6.27 -3.93 -10.16
N TYR A 135 -5.57 -2.80 -10.23
CA TYR A 135 -6.02 -1.58 -10.92
C TYR A 135 -5.57 -1.49 -12.38
N ARG A 136 -4.82 -2.48 -12.88
CA ARG A 136 -4.37 -2.52 -14.28
C ARG A 136 -5.57 -2.45 -15.23
N GLY A 137 -5.54 -1.47 -16.14
CA GLY A 137 -6.60 -1.27 -17.12
C GLY A 137 -7.87 -0.62 -16.57
N TYR A 138 -7.90 -0.20 -15.31
CA TYR A 138 -9.05 0.50 -14.76
C TYR A 138 -9.17 1.90 -15.37
N SER A 139 -10.40 2.30 -15.67
CA SER A 139 -10.77 3.68 -15.98
C SER A 139 -10.93 4.53 -14.71
N LEU A 140 -11.00 5.85 -14.88
CA LEU A 140 -11.29 6.78 -13.78
C LEU A 140 -12.55 6.40 -12.99
N ASP A 141 -13.63 6.03 -13.69
CA ASP A 141 -14.90 5.69 -13.03
C ASP A 141 -14.80 4.40 -12.20
N GLN A 142 -14.06 3.40 -12.71
CA GLN A 142 -13.81 2.16 -11.96
C GLN A 142 -12.92 2.40 -10.73
N VAL A 143 -11.93 3.30 -10.83
CA VAL A 143 -11.12 3.71 -9.66
C VAL A 143 -12.00 4.40 -8.61
N LYS A 144 -12.93 5.26 -9.03
CA LYS A 144 -13.86 5.93 -8.11
C LYS A 144 -14.80 4.94 -7.42
N GLU A 145 -15.27 3.93 -8.14
CA GLU A 145 -16.12 2.88 -7.60
C GLU A 145 -15.36 2.06 -6.53
N THR A 146 -14.13 1.64 -6.81
CA THR A 146 -13.35 0.85 -5.83
C THR A 146 -12.83 1.66 -4.65
N MET A 147 -12.64 2.96 -4.82
CA MET A 147 -12.20 3.88 -3.76
C MET A 147 -13.37 4.60 -3.09
N GLU A 148 -14.61 4.11 -3.25
CA GLU A 148 -15.80 4.69 -2.64
C GLU A 148 -15.62 4.86 -1.12
N GLY A 149 -15.99 6.04 -0.60
CA GLY A 149 -15.83 6.39 0.80
C GLY A 149 -14.49 7.04 1.15
N LYS A 150 -13.48 6.99 0.27
CA LYS A 150 -12.24 7.75 0.45
C LYS A 150 -12.41 9.19 -0.03
N LYS A 151 -11.71 10.12 0.61
CA LYS A 151 -11.83 11.56 0.30
C LYS A 151 -11.02 11.89 -0.94
N ILE A 152 -11.66 12.35 -2.00
CA ILE A 152 -10.96 12.92 -3.16
C ILE A 152 -10.29 14.23 -2.73
N ARG A 153 -8.97 14.29 -2.91
CA ARG A 153 -8.16 15.50 -2.67
C ARG A 153 -8.07 16.38 -3.91
N SER A 154 -7.89 15.76 -5.08
CA SER A 154 -7.76 16.44 -6.36
C SER A 154 -8.09 15.48 -7.50
N GLU A 155 -8.66 15.98 -8.58
CA GLU A 155 -9.03 15.18 -9.75
C GLU A 155 -8.84 16.01 -11.03
N ASP A 156 -8.31 15.37 -12.06
CA ASP A 156 -8.25 15.82 -13.45
C ASP A 156 -8.51 14.60 -14.36
N LYS A 157 -8.60 14.82 -15.68
CA LYS A 157 -8.62 13.74 -16.67
C LYS A 157 -7.36 12.88 -16.66
N ARG A 158 -6.22 13.42 -16.22
CA ARG A 158 -4.94 12.69 -16.21
C ARG A 158 -4.60 12.04 -14.87
N PHE A 159 -5.28 12.40 -13.79
CA PHE A 159 -4.98 11.83 -12.48
C PHE A 159 -6.14 11.99 -11.49
N ILE A 160 -6.15 11.15 -10.46
CA ILE A 160 -7.00 11.33 -9.27
C ILE A 160 -6.20 11.05 -7.99
N MET A 161 -6.41 11.90 -6.99
CA MET A 161 -5.75 11.81 -5.70
C MET A 161 -6.77 11.61 -4.58
N TYR A 162 -6.48 10.68 -3.67
CA TYR A 162 -7.29 10.43 -2.48
C TYR A 162 -6.47 10.63 -1.20
N ASP A 163 -7.12 11.19 -0.19
CA ASP A 163 -6.66 11.18 1.20
C ASP A 163 -7.47 10.12 1.99
N ASP A 164 -6.77 9.27 2.74
CA ASP A 164 -7.34 8.24 3.61
C ASP A 164 -6.52 8.21 4.91
N GLY A 165 -6.89 9.07 5.86
CA GLY A 165 -6.11 9.32 7.07
C GLY A 165 -4.69 9.79 6.75
N GLU A 166 -3.69 8.99 7.12
CA GLU A 166 -2.28 9.25 6.82
C GLU A 166 -1.82 8.68 5.48
N TYR A 167 -2.70 8.05 4.69
CA TYR A 167 -2.35 7.47 3.40
C TYR A 167 -2.86 8.32 2.25
N LYS A 168 -2.01 8.46 1.23
CA LYS A 168 -2.29 9.22 0.00
C LYS A 168 -2.15 8.30 -1.19
N TYR A 169 -3.20 8.26 -2.00
CA TYR A 169 -3.23 7.51 -3.25
C TYR A 169 -3.20 8.51 -4.40
N THR A 170 -2.39 8.25 -5.40
CA THR A 170 -2.43 8.94 -6.69
C THR A 170 -2.50 7.89 -7.78
N PHE A 171 -3.49 8.01 -8.65
CA PHE A 171 -3.61 7.20 -9.85
C PHE A 171 -3.43 8.14 -11.03
N ASP A 172 -2.48 7.82 -11.90
CA ASP A 172 -2.27 8.53 -13.17
C ASP A 172 -2.88 7.71 -14.31
N PHE A 173 -3.50 8.41 -15.26
CA PHE A 173 -4.18 7.81 -16.40
C PHE A 173 -3.45 8.14 -17.70
N GLY A 174 -3.33 7.15 -18.58
CA GLY A 174 -2.77 7.29 -19.91
C GLY A 174 -3.73 7.96 -20.88
N ASP A 175 -3.28 8.15 -22.12
CA ASP A 175 -4.10 8.75 -23.19
C ASP A 175 -5.33 7.90 -23.55
N ASP A 176 -5.29 6.59 -23.27
CA ASP A 176 -6.41 5.67 -23.43
C ASP A 176 -7.43 5.73 -22.27
N GLY A 177 -7.16 6.56 -21.24
CA GLY A 177 -8.01 6.75 -20.08
C GLY A 177 -7.88 5.64 -19.03
N THR A 178 -6.89 4.75 -19.15
CA THR A 178 -6.64 3.67 -18.19
C THR A 178 -5.50 3.99 -17.24
N VAL A 179 -5.50 3.38 -16.05
CA VAL A 179 -4.43 3.56 -15.05
C VAL A 179 -3.08 3.11 -15.64
N VAL A 180 -2.10 4.01 -15.59
CA VAL A 180 -0.72 3.77 -16.04
C VAL A 180 0.30 3.85 -14.91
N SER A 181 -0.02 4.54 -13.82
CA SER A 181 0.82 4.57 -12.63
C SER A 181 -0.02 4.67 -11.37
N ILE A 182 0.48 4.08 -10.29
CA ILE A 182 -0.07 4.23 -8.95
C ILE A 182 1.05 4.60 -8.01
N ASN A 183 0.80 5.64 -7.22
CA ASN A 183 1.64 6.04 -6.13
C ASN A 183 0.85 6.01 -4.83
N LEU A 184 1.34 5.24 -3.87
CA LEU A 184 0.77 5.11 -2.54
C LEU A 184 1.84 5.52 -1.52
N GLU A 185 1.56 6.59 -0.78
CA GLU A 185 2.46 7.18 0.21
C GLU A 185 1.78 7.22 1.58
N LYS A 186 2.52 6.86 2.62
CA LYS A 186 2.17 7.16 4.00
C LYS A 186 2.80 8.49 4.38
N ASP A 187 2.00 9.40 4.94
CA ASP A 187 2.47 10.63 5.55
C ASP A 187 3.32 10.33 6.79
N PHE A 188 4.42 11.05 6.90
CA PHE A 188 5.27 11.07 8.08
C PHE A 188 5.86 12.48 8.25
N PRO A 189 6.26 12.85 9.47
CA PRO A 189 6.98 14.09 9.69
C PRO A 189 8.33 14.04 8.96
N LYS A 190 8.44 14.74 7.84
CA LYS A 190 9.70 14.86 7.08
C LYS A 190 10.64 15.78 7.84
N TYR A 191 11.72 15.24 8.41
CA TYR A 191 12.83 16.04 8.92
C TYR A 191 13.82 16.24 7.78
N PHE A 192 13.82 17.44 7.21
CA PHE A 192 14.86 17.83 6.26
C PHE A 192 16.12 18.16 7.08
N PRO A 193 17.24 17.43 6.89
CA PRO A 193 18.50 17.87 7.48
C PRO A 193 18.78 19.29 6.99
N GLN A 194 18.91 20.23 7.92
CA GLN A 194 19.36 21.58 7.60
C GLN A 194 20.83 21.50 7.17
N PRO A 195 21.25 22.29 6.15
CA PRO A 195 22.62 22.28 5.65
C PRO A 195 23.66 22.72 6.69
#